data_AF-A0AAW9BUK5-F1
#
_entry.id   AF-A0AAW9BUK5-F1
#
_cell.length_a   1.000
_cell.length_b   1.000
_cell.length_c   1.000
_cell.angle_alpha   90.00
_cell.angle_beta   90.00
_cell.angle_gamma   90.00
#
_symmetry.space_group_name_H-M   'P 1'
#
loop_
_entity.id
_entity.type
_entity.pdbx_description
1 polymer ?
#
loop_
_entity_poly.entity_id
_entity_poly.type
_entity_poly.pdbx_seq_one_letter_code
_entity_poly.pdbx_strand_id
1 'polypeptide(L)'
;RNLSEQVGFLLPEVRIRDNLSLKPNQYTISLNGEVIEQGFIEPERLMAIAVGDTYGEIDGILGSDPAYQLPAVWIEHQDKAKALNMGYQVVDDGTVIATHISKIMKTNLAELFTHDDVEAMTQRLTQQAPKLAEALAAALNPAQQLKVYRQLLLDQVPLKDIRTIANTMLESSENAKDPILLAADVR
;
A
#
# COMPACT_ATOMS: atom_id res chain seq x y z
N ARG A 1 -0.55 -3.64 -12.56
CA ARG A 1 -1.73 -3.02 -11.90
C ARG A 1 -1.21 -2.10 -10.82
N ASN A 2 -1.47 -0.81 -10.95
CA ASN A 2 -1.02 0.19 -9.98
C ASN A 2 -1.75 -0.06 -8.64
N LEU A 3 -1.09 0.19 -7.50
CA LEU A 3 -1.66 -0.01 -6.18
C LEU A 3 -2.99 0.74 -6.00
N SER A 4 -3.14 1.94 -6.57
CA SER A 4 -4.40 2.70 -6.58
C SER A 4 -5.57 1.90 -7.17
N GLU A 5 -5.34 1.16 -8.26
CA GLU A 5 -6.37 0.26 -8.85
C GLU A 5 -6.66 -0.95 -7.95
N GLN A 6 -5.70 -1.35 -7.12
CA GLN A 6 -5.84 -2.46 -6.18
C GLN A 6 -6.63 -2.07 -4.93
N VAL A 7 -6.52 -0.82 -4.48
CA VAL A 7 -7.22 -0.33 -3.27
C VAL A 7 -8.51 0.41 -3.58
N GLY A 8 -8.67 0.93 -4.80
CA GLY A 8 -9.91 1.56 -5.25
C GLY A 8 -10.01 3.07 -5.02
N PHE A 9 -8.91 3.74 -4.65
CA PHE A 9 -8.79 5.20 -4.58
C PHE A 9 -7.40 5.64 -5.05
N LEU A 10 -7.24 6.94 -5.34
CA LEU A 10 -5.97 7.48 -5.82
C LEU A 10 -5.03 7.70 -4.64
N LEU A 11 -3.90 7.00 -4.62
CA LEU A 11 -2.89 7.23 -3.60
C LEU A 11 -2.11 8.53 -3.86
N PRO A 12 -1.63 9.19 -2.79
CA PRO A 12 -0.83 10.41 -2.93
C PRO A 12 0.50 10.11 -3.61
N GLU A 13 1.05 11.13 -4.27
CA GLU A 13 2.37 11.07 -4.89
C GLU A 13 3.47 10.94 -3.84
N VAL A 14 4.46 10.09 -4.14
CA VAL A 14 5.66 9.94 -3.32
C VAL A 14 6.64 11.04 -3.69
N ARG A 15 7.03 11.86 -2.70
CA ARG A 15 8.03 12.91 -2.88
C ARG A 15 9.40 12.40 -2.46
N ILE A 16 10.37 12.47 -3.38
CA ILE A 16 11.76 12.08 -3.14
C ILE A 16 12.56 13.35 -2.81
N ARG A 17 13.40 13.28 -1.78
CA ARG A 17 14.29 14.36 -1.34
C ARG A 17 15.63 13.79 -0.90
N ASP A 18 16.71 14.49 -1.23
CA ASP A 18 18.03 14.17 -0.72
C ASP A 18 18.13 14.57 0.76
N ASN A 19 18.80 13.73 1.55
CA ASN A 19 19.14 14.01 2.94
C ASN A 19 20.61 13.68 3.19
N LEU A 20 21.45 14.72 3.18
CA LEU A 20 22.90 14.61 3.34
C LEU A 20 23.35 14.16 4.74
N SER A 21 22.42 14.05 5.70
CA SER A 21 22.70 13.49 7.02
C SER A 21 22.58 11.97 7.08
N LEU A 22 22.01 11.32 6.06
CA LEU A 22 21.95 9.86 5.96
C LEU A 22 23.28 9.29 5.48
N LYS A 23 23.51 8.00 5.78
CA LYS A 23 24.63 7.27 5.17
C LYS A 23 24.44 7.17 3.65
N PRO A 24 25.52 7.05 2.85
CA PRO A 24 25.43 6.99 1.39
C PRO A 24 24.50 5.90 0.85
N ASN A 25 24.33 4.80 1.59
CA ASN A 25 23.55 3.65 1.20
C ASN A 25 22.23 3.51 2.00
N GLN A 26 21.81 4.57 2.69
CA GLN A 26 20.63 4.57 3.55
C GLN A 26 19.53 5.45 2.97
N TYR A 27 18.28 5.01 3.11
CA TYR A 27 17.09 5.81 2.84
C TYR A 27 16.12 5.74 4.03
N THR A 28 15.21 6.71 4.08
CA THR A 28 14.13 6.77 5.08
C THR A 28 12.81 7.02 4.39
N ILE A 29 11.74 6.36 4.85
CA ILE A 29 10.37 6.61 4.42
C ILE A 29 9.68 7.39 5.52
N SER A 30 9.10 8.54 5.16
CA SER A 30 8.35 9.37 6.09
C SER A 30 6.89 9.51 5.68
N LEU A 31 6.02 9.57 6.69
CA LEU A 31 4.60 9.84 6.56
C LEU A 31 4.28 11.04 7.45
N ASN A 32 3.61 12.05 6.89
CA ASN A 32 3.28 13.29 7.61
C ASN A 32 4.48 14.00 8.28
N GLY A 33 5.68 13.83 7.70
CA GLY A 33 6.93 14.42 8.20
C GLY A 33 7.64 13.59 9.28
N GLU A 34 7.02 12.51 9.76
CA GLU A 34 7.63 11.57 10.71
C GLU A 34 8.28 10.42 9.95
N VAL A 35 9.50 10.04 10.34
CA VAL A 35 10.18 8.86 9.78
C VAL A 35 9.55 7.62 10.38
N ILE A 36 8.89 6.82 9.54
CA ILE A 36 8.21 5.60 9.96
C ILE A 36 9.03 4.34 9.64
N GLU A 37 9.90 4.41 8.64
CA GLU A 37 10.76 3.29 8.24
C GLU A 37 12.11 3.77 7.73
N GLN A 38 13.09 2.87 7.79
CA GLN A 38 14.43 3.08 7.24
C GLN A 38 14.91 1.83 6.53
N GLY A 39 15.74 2.00 5.51
CA GLY A 39 16.31 0.88 4.79
C GLY A 39 17.73 1.17 4.32
N PHE A 40 18.43 0.10 3.99
CA PHE A 40 19.76 0.13 3.40
C PHE A 40 19.72 -0.58 2.05
N ILE A 41 20.50 -0.07 1.12
CA ILE A 41 20.77 -0.70 -0.17
C ILE A 41 22.27 -0.94 -0.31
N GLU A 42 22.69 -1.68 -1.32
CA GLU A 42 24.10 -1.75 -1.73
C GLU A 42 24.20 -1.22 -3.17
N PRO A 43 24.65 0.04 -3.36
CA PRO A 43 24.68 0.67 -4.67
C PRO A 43 25.45 -0.17 -5.69
N GLU A 44 24.96 -0.16 -6.94
CA GLU A 44 25.56 -0.88 -8.07
C GLU A 44 25.53 -2.42 -7.92
N ARG A 45 24.71 -2.95 -7.01
CA ARG A 45 24.45 -4.38 -6.85
C ARG A 45 23.00 -4.71 -7.16
N LEU A 46 22.73 -6.01 -7.23
CA LEU A 46 21.37 -6.55 -7.27
C LEU A 46 21.07 -7.30 -5.98
N MET A 47 19.83 -7.26 -5.53
CA MET A 47 19.37 -8.09 -4.41
C MET A 47 18.80 -9.40 -4.93
N ALA A 48 19.41 -10.52 -4.54
CA ALA A 48 18.88 -11.87 -4.73
C ALA A 48 18.12 -12.30 -3.48
N ILE A 49 16.79 -12.39 -3.58
CA ILE A 49 15.86 -12.72 -2.49
C ILE A 49 15.50 -14.20 -2.58
N ALA A 50 15.63 -14.93 -1.48
CA ALA A 50 15.21 -16.32 -1.38
C ALA A 50 13.69 -16.40 -1.17
N VAL A 51 12.93 -16.57 -2.25
CA VAL A 51 11.46 -16.69 -2.23
C VAL A 51 11.10 -18.16 -2.44
N GLY A 52 10.89 -18.89 -1.35
CA GLY A 52 10.62 -20.34 -1.39
C GLY A 52 11.89 -21.18 -1.41
N ASP A 53 11.87 -22.31 -2.12
CA ASP A 53 13.00 -23.25 -2.18
C ASP A 53 14.12 -22.74 -3.09
N THR A 54 15.34 -22.66 -2.57
CA THR A 54 16.55 -22.34 -3.34
C THR A 54 17.46 -23.56 -3.48
N TYR A 55 18.20 -23.64 -4.58
CA TYR A 55 19.10 -24.77 -4.90
C TYR A 55 20.56 -24.44 -4.59
N GLY A 56 20.83 -24.07 -3.34
CA GLY A 56 22.15 -23.71 -2.82
C GLY A 56 22.29 -22.23 -2.47
N GLU A 57 23.49 -21.83 -2.05
CA GLU A 57 23.83 -20.46 -1.65
C GLU A 57 24.62 -19.73 -2.74
N ILE A 58 24.42 -18.42 -2.85
CA ILE A 58 25.14 -17.55 -3.78
C ILE A 58 26.10 -16.64 -3.02
N ASP A 59 27.29 -16.43 -3.58
CA ASP A 59 28.29 -15.54 -3.03
C ASP A 59 27.85 -14.07 -3.14
N GLY A 60 28.06 -13.30 -2.07
CA GLY A 60 27.74 -11.88 -2.02
C GLY A 60 27.67 -11.33 -0.60
N ILE A 61 27.11 -10.13 -0.46
CA ILE A 61 26.92 -9.50 0.85
C ILE A 61 25.57 -9.94 1.42
N LEU A 62 25.60 -10.63 2.56
CA LEU A 62 24.38 -11.08 3.22
C LEU A 62 23.53 -9.89 3.68
N GLY A 63 22.22 -9.99 3.54
CA GLY A 63 21.27 -8.98 3.96
C GLY A 63 19.85 -9.53 4.05
N SER A 64 18.90 -8.61 4.04
CA SER A 64 17.47 -8.95 4.02
C SER A 64 16.71 -7.92 3.22
N ASP A 65 15.67 -8.35 2.52
CA ASP A 65 14.71 -7.44 1.89
C ASP A 65 14.05 -6.55 2.98
N PRO A 66 14.05 -5.22 2.83
CA PRO A 66 13.52 -4.32 3.85
C PRO A 66 11.98 -4.33 3.91
N ALA A 67 11.27 -4.82 2.89
CA ALA A 67 9.81 -4.79 2.87
C ALA A 67 9.17 -5.95 3.66
N TYR A 68 9.77 -7.14 3.60
CA TYR A 68 9.24 -8.38 4.16
C TYR A 68 10.24 -9.13 5.04
N GLN A 69 11.44 -8.59 5.22
CA GLN A 69 12.53 -9.19 6.01
C GLN A 69 12.96 -10.58 5.53
N LEU A 70 12.80 -10.85 4.23
CA LEU A 70 13.20 -12.13 3.64
C LEU A 70 14.73 -12.22 3.53
N PRO A 71 15.33 -13.40 3.72
CA PRO A 71 16.75 -13.61 3.50
C PRO A 71 17.15 -13.20 2.08
N ALA A 72 18.19 -12.38 1.98
CA ALA A 72 18.68 -11.89 0.71
C ALA A 72 20.20 -11.82 0.67
N VAL A 73 20.74 -11.79 -0.54
CA VAL A 73 22.17 -11.59 -0.79
C VAL A 73 22.32 -10.52 -1.86
N TRP A 74 23.16 -9.52 -1.59
CA TRP A 74 23.56 -8.53 -2.58
C TRP A 74 24.67 -9.10 -3.46
N ILE A 75 24.37 -9.26 -4.74
CA ILE A 75 25.21 -9.91 -5.74
C ILE A 75 25.70 -8.91 -6.79
N GLU A 76 26.81 -9.24 -7.44
CA GLU A 76 27.26 -8.49 -8.62
C GLU A 76 26.30 -8.72 -9.80
N HIS A 77 26.22 -7.76 -10.73
CA HIS A 77 25.35 -7.87 -11.91
C HIS A 77 25.63 -9.13 -12.76
N GLN A 78 26.89 -9.57 -12.81
CA GLN A 78 27.31 -10.77 -13.56
C GLN A 78 26.71 -12.07 -12.99
N ASP A 79 26.40 -12.11 -11.69
CA ASP A 79 25.90 -13.30 -10.99
C ASP A 79 24.38 -13.45 -11.09
N LYS A 80 23.69 -12.49 -11.72
CA LYS A 80 22.23 -12.52 -11.90
C LYS A 80 21.72 -13.82 -12.51
N ALA A 81 22.35 -14.28 -13.59
CA ALA A 81 21.91 -15.51 -14.27
C ALA A 81 22.08 -16.75 -13.37
N LYS A 82 23.16 -16.80 -12.59
CA LYS A 82 23.41 -17.87 -11.61
C LYS A 82 22.33 -17.85 -10.52
N ALA A 83 22.06 -16.69 -9.92
CA ALA A 83 21.04 -16.52 -8.87
C ALA A 83 19.64 -17.00 -9.32
N LEU A 84 19.22 -16.57 -10.52
CA LEU A 84 17.92 -16.96 -11.09
C LEU A 84 17.84 -18.48 -11.31
N ASN A 85 18.90 -19.11 -11.83
CA ASN A 85 18.95 -20.57 -12.03
C ASN A 85 18.90 -21.35 -10.71
N MET A 86 19.31 -20.72 -9.60
CA MET A 86 19.25 -21.29 -8.25
C MET A 86 17.91 -21.03 -7.53
N GLY A 87 16.95 -20.36 -8.19
CA GLY A 87 15.61 -20.11 -7.64
C GLY A 87 15.46 -18.78 -6.89
N TYR A 88 16.47 -17.91 -6.90
CA TYR A 88 16.35 -16.58 -6.29
C TYR A 88 15.53 -15.65 -7.18
N GLN A 89 14.75 -14.77 -6.55
CA GLN A 89 14.21 -13.59 -7.23
C GLN A 89 15.26 -12.48 -7.19
N VAL A 90 15.63 -11.92 -8.35
CA VAL A 90 16.67 -10.88 -8.43
C VAL A 90 16.05 -9.54 -8.81
N VAL A 91 16.32 -8.50 -8.02
CA VAL A 91 15.80 -7.13 -8.21
C VAL A 91 16.92 -6.08 -8.07
N ASP A 92 16.71 -4.90 -8.65
CA ASP A 92 17.62 -3.75 -8.50
C ASP A 92 17.25 -2.87 -7.28
N ASP A 93 18.14 -1.96 -6.90
CA ASP A 93 17.95 -1.04 -5.76
C ASP A 93 16.64 -0.24 -5.83
N GLY A 94 16.32 0.25 -7.03
CA GLY A 94 15.08 1.01 -7.26
C GLY A 94 13.84 0.16 -6.97
N THR A 95 13.85 -1.10 -7.38
CA THR A 95 12.78 -2.06 -7.13
C THR A 95 12.70 -2.45 -5.65
N VAL A 96 13.82 -2.57 -4.95
CA VAL A 96 13.86 -2.80 -3.49
C VAL A 96 13.16 -1.65 -2.77
N ILE A 97 13.55 -0.40 -3.06
CA ILE A 97 12.96 0.80 -2.46
C ILE A 97 11.47 0.91 -2.83
N ALA A 98 11.11 0.71 -4.10
CA ALA A 98 9.72 0.79 -4.57
C ALA A 98 8.82 -0.27 -3.92
N THR A 99 9.34 -1.49 -3.70
CA THR A 99 8.63 -2.57 -3.01
C THR A 99 8.41 -2.21 -1.55
N HIS A 100 9.42 -1.65 -0.89
CA HIS A 100 9.31 -1.18 0.49
C HIS A 100 8.28 -0.04 0.63
N ILE A 101 8.35 0.99 -0.22
CA ILE A 101 7.35 2.07 -0.25
C ILE A 101 5.94 1.50 -0.48
N SER A 102 5.78 0.60 -1.44
CA SER A 102 4.47 -0.01 -1.73
C SER A 102 3.92 -0.79 -0.53
N LYS A 103 4.78 -1.48 0.22
CA LYS A 103 4.40 -2.18 1.46
C LYS A 103 3.94 -1.19 2.52
N ILE A 104 4.69 -0.11 2.73
CA ILE A 104 4.36 0.92 3.71
C ILE A 104 3.08 1.69 3.35
N MET A 105 2.85 1.96 2.07
CA MET A 105 1.57 2.54 1.63
C MET A 105 0.40 1.60 1.92
N LYS A 106 0.55 0.30 1.68
CA LYS A 106 -0.50 -0.71 1.96
C LYS A 106 -0.83 -0.84 3.45
N THR A 107 0.16 -0.75 4.32
CA THR A 107 -0.07 -0.83 5.78
C THR A 107 -0.69 0.44 6.34
N ASN A 108 -0.56 1.57 5.64
CA ASN A 108 -1.03 2.88 6.09
C ASN A 108 -2.19 3.46 5.25
N LEU A 109 -2.94 2.63 4.51
CA LEU A 109 -4.01 3.08 3.60
C LEU A 109 -5.05 3.96 4.30
N ALA A 110 -5.44 3.61 5.53
CA ALA A 110 -6.44 4.37 6.28
C ALA A 110 -5.96 5.78 6.63
N GLU A 111 -4.66 5.96 6.92
CA GLU A 111 -4.08 7.29 7.18
C GLU A 111 -3.94 8.10 5.89
N LEU A 112 -3.61 7.44 4.79
CA LEU A 112 -3.50 8.05 3.46
C LEU A 112 -4.85 8.47 2.86
N PHE A 113 -5.95 7.89 3.33
CA PHE A 113 -7.30 8.21 2.85
C PHE A 113 -7.87 9.43 3.57
N THR A 114 -8.23 10.46 2.81
CA THR A 114 -8.57 11.81 3.30
C THR A 114 -10.02 12.19 3.03
N HIS A 115 -10.41 13.40 3.44
CA HIS A 115 -11.73 13.94 3.11
C HIS A 115 -11.93 14.17 1.60
N ASP A 116 -10.89 14.56 0.88
CA ASP A 116 -10.94 14.78 -0.57
C ASP A 116 -11.21 13.46 -1.30
N ASP A 117 -10.69 12.34 -0.76
CA ASP A 117 -10.97 11.01 -1.29
C ASP A 117 -12.45 10.62 -1.11
N VAL A 118 -13.10 11.01 0.00
CA VAL A 118 -14.55 10.79 0.18
C VAL A 118 -15.34 11.53 -0.89
N GLU A 119 -14.94 12.74 -1.25
CA GLU A 119 -15.57 13.50 -2.33
C GLU A 119 -15.38 12.79 -3.66
N ALA A 120 -14.16 12.37 -4.00
CA ALA A 120 -13.87 11.63 -5.23
C ALA A 120 -14.67 10.31 -5.30
N MET A 121 -14.81 9.61 -4.18
CA MET A 121 -15.61 8.38 -4.06
C MET A 121 -17.09 8.66 -4.29
N THR A 122 -17.60 9.75 -3.73
CA THR A 122 -18.99 10.20 -3.93
C THR A 122 -19.23 10.58 -5.38
N GLN A 123 -18.33 11.34 -6.01
CA GLN A 123 -18.42 11.70 -7.43
C GLN A 123 -18.45 10.45 -8.33
N ARG A 124 -17.58 9.47 -8.04
CA ARG A 124 -17.58 8.18 -8.75
C ARG A 124 -18.88 7.42 -8.56
N LEU A 125 -19.43 7.39 -7.34
CA LEU A 125 -20.74 6.77 -7.08
C LEU A 125 -21.86 7.48 -7.84
N THR A 126 -21.87 8.82 -7.87
CA THR A 126 -22.86 9.62 -8.59
C THR A 126 -22.89 9.29 -10.09
N GLN A 127 -21.72 9.07 -10.71
CA GLN A 127 -21.64 8.67 -12.11
C GLN A 127 -22.20 7.26 -12.36
N GLN A 128 -22.13 6.36 -11.39
CA GLN A 128 -22.56 4.96 -11.53
C GLN A 128 -24.01 4.74 -11.09
N ALA A 129 -24.45 5.38 -10.01
CA ALA A 129 -25.71 5.19 -9.32
C ALA A 129 -26.15 6.50 -8.61
N PRO A 130 -26.62 7.53 -9.35
CA PRO A 130 -26.89 8.86 -8.80
C PRO A 130 -27.91 8.86 -7.66
N LYS A 131 -28.99 8.08 -7.77
CA LYS A 131 -30.00 7.96 -6.71
C LYS A 131 -29.44 7.35 -5.41
N LEU A 132 -28.51 6.40 -5.54
CA LEU A 132 -27.84 5.80 -4.38
C LEU A 132 -26.89 6.80 -3.72
N ALA A 133 -26.16 7.58 -4.53
CA ALA A 133 -25.30 8.65 -4.02
C ALA A 133 -26.10 9.70 -3.23
N GLU A 134 -27.23 10.15 -3.77
CA GLU A 134 -28.14 11.10 -3.09
C GLU A 134 -28.68 10.52 -1.78
N ALA A 135 -29.14 9.27 -1.79
CA ALA A 135 -29.66 8.60 -0.61
C ALA A 135 -28.58 8.42 0.48
N LEU A 136 -27.37 8.00 0.08
CA LEU A 136 -26.24 7.85 1.01
C LEU A 136 -25.83 9.18 1.62
N ALA A 137 -25.77 10.25 0.82
CA ALA A 137 -25.45 11.60 1.30
C ALA A 137 -26.49 12.15 2.29
N ALA A 138 -27.76 11.79 2.13
CA ALA A 138 -28.81 12.12 3.09
C ALA A 138 -28.70 11.32 4.40
N ALA A 139 -28.22 10.07 4.33
CA ALA A 139 -28.12 9.17 5.49
C ALA A 139 -26.84 9.39 6.33
N LEU A 140 -25.70 9.57 5.65
CA LEU A 140 -24.35 9.65 6.22
C LEU A 140 -23.59 10.87 5.68
N ASN A 141 -23.14 11.72 6.59
CA ASN A 141 -22.31 12.87 6.23
C ASN A 141 -20.87 12.42 5.83
N PRO A 142 -20.09 13.28 5.13
CA PRO A 142 -18.75 12.91 4.68
C PRO A 142 -17.79 12.45 5.78
N ALA A 143 -17.91 12.98 7.01
CA ALA A 143 -17.06 12.56 8.12
C ALA A 143 -17.40 11.16 8.64
N GLN A 144 -18.67 10.76 8.57
CA GLN A 144 -19.10 9.39 8.87
C GLN A 144 -18.60 8.42 7.81
N GLN A 145 -18.78 8.78 6.53
CA GLN A 145 -18.27 7.98 5.42
C GLN A 145 -16.75 7.79 5.49
N LEU A 146 -16.01 8.87 5.81
CA LEU A 146 -14.55 8.81 6.02
C LEU A 146 -14.18 7.73 7.04
N LYS A 147 -14.86 7.70 8.19
CA LYS A 147 -14.57 6.72 9.25
C LYS A 147 -14.86 5.29 8.79
N VAL A 148 -15.96 5.07 8.05
CA VAL A 148 -16.29 3.74 7.50
C VAL A 148 -15.23 3.29 6.49
N TYR A 149 -14.88 4.13 5.52
CA TYR A 149 -13.86 3.79 4.52
C TYR A 149 -12.50 3.54 5.16
N ARG A 150 -12.09 4.35 6.15
CA ARG A 150 -10.85 4.12 6.90
C ARG A 150 -10.88 2.79 7.64
N GLN A 151 -12.01 2.43 8.26
CA GLN A 151 -12.14 1.14 8.91
C GLN A 151 -12.02 -0.03 7.92
N LEU A 152 -12.65 0.06 6.76
CA LEU A 152 -12.50 -0.91 5.68
C LEU A 152 -11.04 -1.05 5.23
N LEU A 153 -10.33 0.09 5.08
CA LEU A 153 -8.92 0.09 4.69
C LEU A 153 -7.98 -0.47 5.78
N LEU A 154 -8.29 -0.26 7.07
CA LEU A 154 -7.60 -0.92 8.18
C LEU A 154 -7.75 -2.44 8.09
N ASP A 155 -8.96 -2.89 7.74
CA ASP A 155 -9.29 -4.30 7.53
C ASP A 155 -8.82 -4.83 6.15
N GLN A 156 -8.05 -4.04 5.40
CA GLN A 156 -7.50 -4.36 4.07
C GLN A 156 -8.57 -4.67 3.01
N VAL A 157 -9.78 -4.13 3.17
CA VAL A 157 -10.88 -4.24 2.22
C VAL A 157 -10.74 -3.18 1.13
N PRO A 158 -10.62 -3.56 -0.16
CA PRO A 158 -10.54 -2.60 -1.25
C PRO A 158 -11.84 -1.83 -1.46
N LEU A 159 -11.74 -0.54 -1.72
CA LEU A 159 -12.86 0.37 -1.99
C LEU A 159 -13.24 0.41 -3.48
N LYS A 160 -12.98 -0.65 -4.26
CA LYS A 160 -13.21 -0.64 -5.71
C LYS A 160 -14.69 -0.67 -6.06
N ASP A 161 -15.43 -1.56 -5.41
CA ASP A 161 -16.86 -1.74 -5.63
C ASP A 161 -17.66 -0.77 -4.76
N ILE A 162 -17.60 0.51 -5.14
CA ILE A 162 -18.27 1.57 -4.39
C ILE A 162 -19.79 1.43 -4.39
N ARG A 163 -20.37 0.74 -5.38
CA ARG A 163 -21.83 0.53 -5.43
C ARG A 163 -22.26 -0.44 -4.33
N THR A 164 -21.58 -1.58 -4.22
CA THR A 164 -21.88 -2.56 -3.17
C THR A 164 -21.64 -1.95 -1.79
N ILE A 165 -20.50 -1.29 -1.59
CA ILE A 165 -20.17 -0.63 -0.32
C ILE A 165 -21.25 0.40 0.05
N ALA A 166 -21.65 1.27 -0.89
CA ALA A 166 -22.64 2.32 -0.64
C ALA A 166 -24.03 1.76 -0.33
N ASN A 167 -24.47 0.70 -1.03
CA ASN A 167 -25.75 0.03 -0.74
C ASN A 167 -25.76 -0.50 0.68
N THR A 168 -24.74 -1.27 1.06
CA THR A 168 -24.67 -1.86 2.39
C THR A 168 -24.55 -0.79 3.49
N MET A 169 -23.79 0.28 3.25
CA MET A 169 -23.73 1.41 4.18
C MET A 169 -25.10 2.09 4.36
N LEU A 170 -25.85 2.27 3.27
CA LEU A 170 -27.18 2.88 3.33
C LEU A 170 -28.17 2.01 4.10
N GLU A 171 -28.27 0.73 3.74
CA GLU A 171 -29.16 -0.24 4.41
C GLU A 171 -28.84 -0.35 5.91
N SER A 172 -27.55 -0.44 6.25
CA SER A 172 -27.11 -0.57 7.64
C SER A 172 -27.30 0.72 8.44
N SER A 173 -27.25 1.90 7.78
CA SER A 173 -27.43 3.20 8.42
C SER A 173 -28.83 3.47 8.97
N GLU A 174 -29.83 2.70 8.52
CA GLU A 174 -31.18 2.71 9.08
C GLU A 174 -31.22 2.15 10.52
N ASN A 175 -30.32 1.22 10.82
CA ASN A 175 -30.25 0.54 12.11
C ASN A 175 -29.18 1.16 13.04
N ALA A 176 -28.00 1.50 12.51
CA ALA A 176 -26.89 2.04 13.28
C ALA A 176 -26.04 3.00 12.46
N LYS A 177 -25.58 4.10 13.08
CA LYS A 177 -24.66 5.06 12.45
C LYS A 177 -23.21 4.95 12.94
N ASP A 178 -22.91 3.90 13.70
CA ASP A 178 -21.55 3.62 14.17
C ASP A 178 -20.68 3.15 12.99
N PRO A 179 -19.58 3.85 12.66
CA PRO A 179 -18.72 3.49 11.55
C PRO A 179 -18.13 2.08 11.61
N ILE A 180 -17.89 1.54 12.81
CA ILE A 180 -17.34 0.19 12.98
C ILE A 180 -18.38 -0.86 12.62
N LEU A 181 -19.63 -0.67 13.02
CA LEU A 181 -20.73 -1.57 12.67
C LEU A 181 -21.03 -1.51 11.17
N LEU A 182 -21.12 -0.30 10.60
CA LEU A 182 -21.30 -0.12 9.17
C LEU A 182 -20.18 -0.80 8.36
N ALA A 183 -18.92 -0.68 8.80
CA ALA A 183 -17.80 -1.36 8.15
C ALA A 183 -17.80 -2.88 8.39
N ALA A 184 -18.41 -3.37 9.48
CA ALA A 184 -18.61 -4.80 9.70
C ALA A 184 -19.62 -5.40 8.73
N ASP A 185 -20.72 -4.70 8.46
CA ASP A 185 -21.76 -5.18 7.53
C ASP A 185 -21.28 -5.19 6.07
N VAL A 186 -20.34 -4.31 5.71
CA VAL A 186 -19.73 -4.24 4.37
C VAL A 186 -18.71 -5.36 4.10
N ARG A 187 -18.08 -5.92 5.14
CA ARG A 187 -17.01 -6.93 5.04
C ARG A 187 -17.53 -8.30 4.63
#